data_AF-A0A9Q1MPF6-F1
#
_entry.id   AF-A0A9Q1MPF6-F1
#
_cell.length_a   1.000
_cell.length_b   1.000
_cell.length_c   1.000
_cell.angle_alpha   90.00
_cell.angle_beta   90.00
_cell.angle_gamma   90.00
#
_symmetry.space_group_name_H-M   'P 1'
#
loop_
_entity.id
_entity.type
_entity.pdbx_description
1 polymer ?
#
loop_
_entity_poly.entity_id
_entity_poly.type
_entity_poly.pdbx_seq_one_letter_code
_entity_poly.pdbx_strand_id
1 'polypeptide(L)'
;MRKDWQIGAGEGDGVRSLIAFYPQEASNSNVSIVITSLGADFTRLESFGKVDAFAENLVSGLDRSWQRPAGVKAKLIDSKASKGLYYIEYTLQNPGESLRHLFSVLGIANNGVYNRLYTLTGQFVDEEAEKYGAKVQKAVSSFRLI
;
A
#
# COMPACT_ATOMS: atom_id res chain seq x y z
N MET A 1 -16.19 -4.97 4.13
CA MET A 1 -16.08 -3.78 3.25
C MET A 1 -17.43 -3.10 3.13
N ARG A 2 -17.50 -1.77 3.01
CA ARG A 2 -18.76 -1.02 2.92
C ARG A 2 -19.43 -1.20 1.54
N LYS A 3 -20.76 -1.14 1.49
CA LYS A 3 -21.60 -1.38 0.30
C LYS A 3 -21.52 -0.30 -0.78
N ASP A 4 -20.94 0.86 -0.46
CA ASP A 4 -21.02 2.06 -1.32
C ASP A 4 -19.76 2.28 -2.19
N TRP A 5 -18.82 1.33 -2.19
CA TRP A 5 -17.56 1.39 -2.95
C TRP A 5 -17.60 0.37 -4.07
N GLN A 6 -17.13 0.78 -5.25
CA GLN A 6 -17.00 -0.10 -6.40
C GLN A 6 -15.78 -1.01 -6.24
N ILE A 7 -15.80 -2.15 -6.92
CA ILE A 7 -14.75 -3.17 -6.88
C ILE A 7 -14.24 -3.39 -8.29
N GLY A 8 -12.94 -3.22 -8.49
CA GLY A 8 -12.22 -3.63 -9.69
C GLY A 8 -11.27 -4.78 -9.36
N ALA A 9 -11.13 -5.74 -10.27
CA ALA A 9 -10.13 -6.79 -10.17
C ALA A 9 -9.30 -6.83 -11.45
N GLY A 10 -8.01 -7.09 -11.30
CA GLY A 10 -7.07 -7.31 -12.41
C GLY A 10 -6.16 -8.48 -12.09
N GLU A 11 -5.97 -9.37 -13.06
CA GLU A 11 -4.95 -10.40 -13.01
C GLU A 11 -3.72 -9.91 -13.80
N GLY A 12 -2.54 -9.94 -13.17
CA GLY A 12 -1.27 -9.67 -13.84
C GLY A 12 -0.67 -10.96 -14.42
N ASP A 13 0.67 -11.00 -14.56
CA ASP A 13 1.42 -12.08 -15.22
C ASP A 13 1.49 -13.40 -14.40
N GLY A 14 0.37 -13.92 -13.88
CA GLY A 14 0.26 -15.16 -13.10
C GLY A 14 0.87 -15.11 -11.68
N VAL A 15 1.78 -14.16 -11.44
CA VAL A 15 2.49 -13.96 -10.16
C VAL A 15 1.82 -12.90 -9.28
N ARG A 16 1.01 -12.03 -9.89
CA ARG A 16 0.38 -10.87 -9.25
C ARG A 16 -1.12 -10.84 -9.50
N SER A 17 -1.88 -10.60 -8.44
CA SER A 17 -3.32 -10.31 -8.52
C SER A 17 -3.61 -8.99 -7.82
N LEU A 18 -4.51 -8.19 -8.38
CA LEU A 18 -4.90 -6.88 -7.88
C LEU A 18 -6.40 -6.82 -7.65
N ILE A 19 -6.81 -6.40 -6.46
CA ILE A 19 -8.20 -6.04 -6.16
C ILE A 19 -8.20 -4.59 -5.69
N ALA A 20 -8.97 -3.73 -6.33
CA ALA A 20 -9.07 -2.30 -5.99
C ALA A 20 -10.51 -1.93 -5.62
N PHE A 21 -10.63 -1.04 -4.66
CA PHE A 21 -11.88 -0.53 -4.13
C PHE A 21 -11.84 0.99 -4.20
N TYR A 22 -12.84 1.60 -4.83
CA TYR A 22 -12.87 3.04 -5.04
C TYR A 22 -14.28 3.61 -4.83
N PRO A 23 -14.40 4.89 -4.43
CA PRO A 23 -15.70 5.56 -4.32
C PRO A 23 -16.48 5.52 -5.64
N GLN A 24 -17.82 5.56 -5.58
CA GLN A 24 -18.66 5.67 -6.79
C GLN A 24 -18.45 7.00 -7.52
N GLU A 25 -18.18 8.07 -6.79
CA GLU A 25 -17.81 9.36 -7.35
C GLU A 25 -16.36 9.32 -7.84
N ALA A 26 -16.07 9.98 -8.96
CA ALA A 26 -14.71 10.12 -9.46
C ALA A 26 -13.83 10.75 -8.37
N SER A 27 -12.82 10.01 -7.93
CA SER A 27 -12.00 10.35 -6.78
C SER A 27 -10.59 9.81 -6.97
N ASN A 28 -9.61 10.53 -6.42
CA ASN A 28 -8.23 10.05 -6.35
C ASN A 28 -7.98 9.16 -5.13
N SER A 29 -9.02 8.93 -4.32
CA SER A 29 -9.01 8.07 -3.16
C SER A 29 -9.40 6.65 -3.51
N ASN A 30 -8.65 5.66 -3.02
CA ASN A 30 -8.98 4.25 -3.17
C ASN A 30 -8.26 3.39 -2.13
N VAL A 31 -8.65 2.12 -2.06
CA VAL A 31 -7.97 1.08 -1.30
C VAL A 31 -7.71 -0.08 -2.25
N SER A 32 -6.49 -0.56 -2.36
CA SER A 32 -6.13 -1.67 -3.24
C SER A 32 -5.33 -2.74 -2.52
N ILE A 33 -5.46 -3.99 -2.96
CA ILE A 33 -4.73 -5.14 -2.47
C ILE A 33 -3.97 -5.72 -3.66
N VAL A 34 -2.65 -5.76 -3.55
CA VAL A 34 -1.78 -6.51 -4.44
C VAL A 34 -1.36 -7.79 -3.73
N ILE A 35 -1.57 -8.92 -4.38
CA ILE A 35 -1.11 -10.24 -3.91
C ILE A 35 0.03 -10.68 -4.83
N THR A 36 1.21 -10.91 -4.26
CA THR A 36 2.42 -11.32 -5.00
C THR A 36 2.90 -12.67 -4.49
N SER A 37 3.21 -13.60 -5.38
CA SER A 37 3.83 -14.88 -4.99
C SER A 37 5.26 -14.66 -4.50
N LEU A 38 5.64 -15.37 -3.43
CA LEU A 38 6.96 -15.29 -2.84
C LEU A 38 7.75 -16.59 -3.03
N GLY A 39 9.07 -16.47 -3.11
CA GLY A 39 9.98 -17.60 -3.04
C GLY A 39 9.90 -18.30 -1.67
N ALA A 40 10.31 -19.57 -1.62
CA ALA A 40 10.21 -20.41 -0.42
C ALA A 40 10.94 -19.82 0.82
N ASP A 41 12.00 -19.03 0.60
CA ASP A 41 12.81 -18.43 1.66
C ASP A 41 12.09 -17.30 2.42
N PHE A 42 11.02 -16.73 1.85
CA PHE A 42 10.25 -15.65 2.45
C PHE A 42 9.04 -16.20 3.21
N THR A 43 9.29 -16.65 4.44
CA THR A 43 8.26 -17.27 5.31
C THR A 43 7.58 -16.28 6.25
N ARG A 44 8.26 -15.17 6.60
CA ARG A 44 7.73 -14.10 7.46
C ARG A 44 8.19 -12.75 6.93
N LEU A 45 7.51 -11.66 7.31
CA LEU A 45 7.89 -10.33 6.85
C LEU A 45 9.30 -9.92 7.29
N GLU A 46 9.75 -10.43 8.43
CA GLU A 46 11.09 -10.21 8.94
C GLU A 46 12.19 -10.74 8.01
N SER A 47 11.86 -11.64 7.06
CA SER A 47 12.75 -12.02 5.96
C SER A 47 13.13 -10.83 5.07
N PHE A 48 12.34 -9.76 5.05
CA PHE A 48 12.65 -8.50 4.35
C PHE A 48 13.41 -7.48 5.22
N GLY A 49 13.75 -7.83 6.46
CA GLY A 49 14.36 -6.95 7.44
C GLY A 49 13.36 -6.29 8.39
N LYS A 50 13.85 -5.47 9.33
CA LYS A 50 13.00 -4.75 10.28
C LYS A 50 12.13 -3.72 9.56
N VAL A 51 10.94 -3.46 10.11
CA VAL A 51 9.94 -2.57 9.49
C VAL A 51 10.49 -1.18 9.13
N ASP A 52 11.31 -0.56 9.98
CA ASP A 52 11.86 0.77 9.71
C ASP A 52 12.82 0.75 8.51
N ALA A 53 13.72 -0.24 8.45
CA ALA A 53 14.64 -0.40 7.34
C ALA A 53 13.90 -0.76 6.04
N PHE A 54 12.87 -1.60 6.15
CA PHE A 54 12.01 -1.95 5.01
C PHE A 54 11.27 -0.71 4.48
N ALA A 55 10.66 0.08 5.37
CA ALA A 55 9.92 1.29 5.02
C ALA A 55 10.82 2.36 4.40
N GLU A 56 12.00 2.58 4.96
CA GLU A 56 12.98 3.52 4.43
C GLU A 56 13.43 3.12 3.02
N ASN A 57 13.75 1.83 2.82
CA ASN A 57 14.12 1.30 1.50
C ASN A 57 12.97 1.41 0.49
N LEU A 58 11.74 1.13 0.91
CA LEU A 58 10.56 1.27 0.07
C LEU A 58 10.40 2.72 -0.40
N VAL A 59 10.39 3.67 0.53
CA VAL A 59 10.13 5.09 0.22
C VAL A 59 11.30 5.70 -0.57
N SER A 60 12.54 5.42 -0.18
CA SER A 60 13.73 5.84 -0.94
C SER A 60 13.76 5.26 -2.35
N GLY A 61 13.26 4.03 -2.51
CA GLY A 61 13.09 3.38 -3.81
C GLY A 61 12.06 4.08 -4.70
N LEU A 62 11.05 4.71 -4.11
CA LEU A 62 10.03 5.49 -4.82
C LEU A 62 10.50 6.91 -5.14
N ASP A 63 11.38 7.52 -4.33
CA ASP A 63 11.83 8.89 -4.57
C ASP A 63 12.68 9.01 -5.85
N ARG A 64 12.25 9.92 -6.72
CA ARG A 64 12.92 10.30 -7.97
C ARG A 64 13.05 11.82 -8.09
N SER A 65 12.93 12.54 -6.98
CA SER A 65 12.95 14.01 -6.95
C SER A 65 14.31 14.59 -7.39
N TRP A 66 15.37 13.79 -7.29
CA TRP A 66 16.73 14.11 -7.72
C TRP A 66 16.94 14.10 -9.24
N GLN A 67 16.02 13.50 -10.02
CA GLN A 67 16.14 13.41 -11.48
C GLN A 67 15.98 14.79 -12.17
N ARG A 68 16.37 14.87 -13.44
CA ARG A 68 16.16 16.06 -14.29
C ARG A 68 15.48 15.66 -15.61
N PRO A 69 14.24 16.10 -15.88
CA PRO A 69 13.38 16.90 -15.00
C PRO A 69 13.05 16.17 -13.69
N ALA A 70 12.67 16.93 -12.65
CA ALA A 70 12.37 16.38 -11.32
C ALA A 70 11.28 15.32 -11.43
N GLY A 71 11.48 14.16 -10.78
CA GLY A 71 10.49 13.10 -10.70
C GLY A 71 9.62 13.21 -9.45
N VAL A 72 8.98 12.09 -9.09
CA VAL A 72 8.15 11.98 -7.88
C VAL A 72 8.98 12.23 -6.61
N LYS A 73 8.42 13.01 -5.69
CA LYS A 73 8.94 13.18 -4.32
C LYS A 73 8.22 12.23 -3.38
N ALA A 74 8.98 11.47 -2.61
CA ALA A 74 8.45 10.51 -1.63
C ALA A 74 8.95 10.86 -0.23
N LYS A 75 8.11 10.67 0.79
CA LYS A 75 8.49 10.93 2.18
C LYS A 75 7.87 9.91 3.12
N LEU A 76 8.69 9.29 3.96
CA LEU A 76 8.24 8.38 5.01
C LEU A 76 7.68 9.22 6.16
N ILE A 77 6.51 8.83 6.67
CA ILE A 77 5.83 9.51 7.78
C ILE A 77 5.90 8.65 9.04
N ASP A 78 5.51 7.38 8.95
CA ASP A 78 5.55 6.43 10.08
C ASP A 78 5.76 5.00 9.60
N SER A 79 6.34 4.16 10.45
CA SER A 79 6.53 2.73 10.23
C SER A 79 6.34 1.95 11.52
N LYS A 80 5.54 0.89 11.46
CA LYS A 80 5.21 0.08 12.64
C LYS A 80 5.02 -1.39 12.30
N ALA A 81 5.62 -2.27 13.11
CA ALA A 81 5.33 -3.69 13.08
C ALA A 81 4.33 -4.05 14.18
N SER A 82 3.27 -4.79 13.84
CA SER A 82 2.35 -5.31 14.84
C SER A 82 1.66 -6.57 14.35
N LYS A 83 1.62 -7.61 15.20
CA LYS A 83 0.92 -8.89 14.93
C LYS A 83 1.31 -9.53 13.59
N GLY A 84 2.61 -9.49 13.24
CA GLY A 84 3.12 -10.08 12.00
C GLY A 84 2.79 -9.28 10.73
N LEU A 85 2.35 -8.03 10.87
CA LEU A 85 2.07 -7.11 9.77
C LEU A 85 2.97 -5.88 9.88
N TYR A 86 3.36 -5.32 8.72
CA TYR A 86 4.05 -4.04 8.63
C TYR A 86 3.06 -2.98 8.17
N TYR A 87 2.99 -1.90 8.92
CA TYR A 87 2.19 -0.70 8.66
C TYR A 87 3.16 0.41 8.27
N ILE A 88 2.94 1.03 7.12
CA ILE A 88 3.82 2.05 6.57
C ILE A 88 2.96 3.22 6.09
N GLU A 89 3.23 4.40 6.61
CA GLU A 89 2.60 5.65 6.19
C GLU A 89 3.63 6.51 5.47
N TYR A 90 3.28 6.99 4.28
CA TYR A 90 4.18 7.79 3.46
C TYR A 90 3.38 8.70 2.52
N THR A 91 4.04 9.72 2.00
CA THR A 91 3.46 10.62 1.00
C THR A 91 4.19 10.52 -0.32
N LEU A 92 3.46 10.77 -1.41
CA LEU A 92 3.99 10.89 -2.76
C LEU A 92 3.48 12.18 -3.38
N GLN A 93 4.34 12.87 -4.13
CA GLN A 93 3.96 14.06 -4.89
C GLN A 93 4.66 14.04 -6.25
N ASN A 94 3.87 13.91 -7.32
CA ASN A 94 4.39 14.13 -8.67
C ASN A 94 4.53 15.64 -8.93
N PRO A 95 5.48 16.05 -9.80
CA PRO A 95 5.61 17.46 -10.18
C PRO A 95 4.31 18.00 -10.77
N GLY A 96 3.77 19.07 -10.18
CA GLY A 96 2.53 19.70 -10.63
C GLY A 96 1.25 19.02 -10.14
N GLU A 97 1.34 17.95 -9.34
CA GLU A 97 0.19 17.27 -8.74
C GLU A 97 0.09 17.52 -7.23
N SER A 98 -1.12 17.29 -6.71
CA SER A 98 -1.42 17.31 -5.29
C SER A 98 -0.64 16.25 -4.52
N LEU A 99 -0.35 16.56 -3.25
CA LEU A 99 0.26 15.59 -2.35
C LEU A 99 -0.73 14.46 -2.08
N ARG A 100 -0.22 13.24 -2.18
CA ARG A 100 -0.97 12.02 -1.94
C ARG A 100 -0.48 11.37 -0.66
N HIS A 101 -1.41 11.00 0.21
CA HIS A 101 -1.17 10.23 1.43
C HIS A 101 -1.41 8.75 1.15
N LEU A 102 -0.49 7.89 1.59
CA LEU A 102 -0.58 6.45 1.41
C LEU A 102 -0.38 5.73 2.74
N PHE A 103 -1.27 4.77 3.00
CA PHE A 103 -1.23 3.86 4.13
C PHE A 103 -1.13 2.44 3.60
N SER A 104 0.02 1.81 3.77
CA SER A 104 0.28 0.45 3.30
C SER A 104 0.37 -0.51 4.48
N VAL A 105 -0.32 -1.65 4.36
CA VAL A 105 -0.23 -2.79 5.25
C VAL A 105 0.27 -3.98 4.47
N LEU A 106 1.39 -4.53 4.91
CA LEU A 106 1.99 -5.71 4.34
C LEU A 106 1.82 -6.90 5.28
N GLY A 107 1.71 -8.08 4.71
CA GLY A 107 1.66 -9.34 5.45
C GLY A 107 1.91 -10.55 4.56
N ILE A 108 2.44 -11.62 5.13
CA ILE A 108 2.65 -12.88 4.44
C ILE A 108 1.63 -13.90 4.93
N ALA A 109 0.98 -14.60 4.00
CA ALA A 109 0.20 -15.80 4.31
C ALA A 109 0.52 -16.92 3.33
N ASN A 110 0.45 -18.16 3.81
CA ASN A 110 0.66 -19.35 3.01
C ASN A 110 -0.69 -19.92 2.56
N ASN A 111 -0.84 -20.23 1.28
CA ASN A 111 -2.09 -20.77 0.73
C ASN A 111 -2.13 -22.31 0.66
N GLY A 112 -1.25 -22.99 1.40
CA GLY A 112 -1.01 -24.43 1.38
C GLY A 112 0.08 -24.89 0.40
N VAL A 113 0.46 -24.06 -0.58
CA VAL A 113 1.44 -24.41 -1.62
C VAL A 113 2.60 -23.42 -1.69
N TYR A 114 2.29 -22.12 -1.66
CA TYR A 114 3.29 -21.06 -1.74
C TYR A 114 2.98 -19.94 -0.72
N ASN A 115 4.04 -19.26 -0.28
CA ASN A 115 3.89 -18.02 0.47
C ASN A 115 3.46 -16.90 -0.48
N ARG A 116 2.55 -16.05 -0.02
CA ARG A 116 2.08 -14.88 -0.75
C ARG A 116 2.24 -13.63 0.11
N LEU A 117 2.78 -12.58 -0.50
CA LEU A 117 2.81 -11.24 0.05
C LEU A 117 1.50 -10.54 -0.30
N TYR A 118 0.80 -10.06 0.72
CA TYR A 118 -0.36 -9.21 0.59
C TYR A 118 0.09 -7.79 0.93
N THR A 119 -0.13 -6.88 -0.01
CA THR A 119 0.10 -5.45 0.18
C THR A 119 -1.23 -4.73 -0.02
N LEU A 120 -1.84 -4.29 1.08
CA LEU A 120 -3.02 -3.45 1.09
C LEU A 120 -2.59 -1.99 1.16
N THR A 121 -2.92 -1.17 0.18
CA THR A 121 -2.60 0.26 0.17
C THR A 121 -3.89 1.08 0.06
N GLY A 122 -4.14 1.90 1.07
CA GLY A 122 -5.11 2.98 1.00
C GLY A 122 -4.43 4.28 0.57
N GLN A 123 -5.04 5.03 -0.33
CA GLN A 123 -4.54 6.32 -0.78
C GLN A 123 -5.65 7.37 -0.88
N PHE A 124 -5.28 8.62 -0.70
CA PHE A 124 -6.10 9.81 -0.96
C PHE A 124 -5.21 11.02 -1.21
N VAL A 125 -5.72 12.03 -1.90
CA VAL A 125 -5.02 13.31 -2.07
C VAL A 125 -5.40 14.28 -0.96
N ASP A 126 -4.56 15.27 -0.70
CA ASP A 126 -4.72 16.22 0.41
C ASP A 126 -6.09 16.94 0.38
N GLU A 127 -6.59 17.27 -0.81
CA GLU A 127 -7.90 17.90 -1.01
C GLU A 127 -9.07 17.00 -0.60
N GLU A 128 -8.85 15.69 -0.56
CA GLU A 128 -9.84 14.68 -0.21
C GLU A 128 -9.68 14.17 1.24
N ALA A 129 -8.70 14.66 1.98
CA ALA A 129 -8.35 14.17 3.31
C ALA A 129 -9.52 14.27 4.30
N GLU A 130 -10.26 15.39 4.30
CA GLU A 130 -11.44 15.56 5.17
C GLU A 130 -12.55 14.56 4.85
N LYS A 131 -12.76 14.25 3.56
CA LYS A 131 -13.86 13.40 3.10
C LYS A 131 -13.57 11.90 3.22
N TYR A 132 -12.34 11.51 2.90
CA TYR A 132 -11.95 10.10 2.75
C TYR A 132 -10.80 9.66 3.66
N GLY A 133 -9.97 10.58 4.18
CA GLY A 133 -8.76 10.22 4.93
C GLY A 133 -9.01 9.27 6.09
N ALA A 134 -9.92 9.64 7.01
CA ALA A 134 -10.28 8.79 8.14
C ALA A 134 -10.93 7.45 7.71
N LYS A 135 -11.65 7.43 6.59
CA LYS A 135 -12.31 6.21 6.08
C LYS A 135 -11.28 5.24 5.51
N VAL A 136 -10.35 5.75 4.70
CA VAL A 136 -9.26 4.98 4.08
C VAL A 136 -8.34 4.44 5.17
N GLN A 137 -7.89 5.29 6.09
CA GLN A 137 -7.01 4.87 7.19
C GLN A 137 -7.68 3.81 8.08
N LYS A 138 -8.98 3.95 8.39
CA LYS A 138 -9.73 2.94 9.13
C LYS A 138 -9.85 1.62 8.36
N ALA A 139 -10.11 1.67 7.05
CA ALA A 139 -10.19 0.47 6.23
C ALA A 139 -8.86 -0.30 6.24
N VAL A 140 -7.75 0.41 6.04
CA VAL A 140 -6.40 -0.16 6.02
C VAL A 140 -6.00 -0.72 7.39
N SER A 141 -6.16 0.05 8.47
CA SER A 141 -5.81 -0.38 9.83
C SER A 141 -6.66 -1.54 10.37
N SER A 142 -7.86 -1.75 9.81
CA SER A 142 -8.73 -2.87 10.17
C SER A 142 -8.37 -4.20 9.49
N PHE A 143 -7.39 -4.18 8.58
CA PHE A 143 -6.97 -5.35 7.83
C PHE A 143 -6.40 -6.44 8.74
N ARG A 144 -6.76 -7.68 8.43
CA ARG A 144 -6.26 -8.87 9.09
C ARG A 144 -6.01 -9.93 8.02
N LEU A 145 -4.86 -10.59 8.10
CA LEU A 145 -4.65 -11.88 7.46
C LEU A 145 -5.26 -12.94 8.37
N ILE A 146 -6.17 -13.74 7.82
CA ILE A 146 -6.81 -14.87 8.48
C ILE A 146 -6.33 -16.13 7.77
#